data_AF-A0A165UMR2-F1
#
_entry.id   AF-A0A165UMR2-F1
#
_cell.length_a   1.000
_cell.length_b   1.000
_cell.length_c   1.000
_cell.angle_alpha   90.00
_cell.angle_beta   90.00
_cell.angle_gamma   90.00
#
_symmetry.space_group_name_H-M   'P 1'
#
loop_
_entity.id
_entity.type
_entity.pdbx_description
1 polymer ?
#
loop_
_entity_poly.entity_id
_entity_poly.type
_entity_poly.pdbx_seq_one_letter_code
_entity_poly.pdbx_strand_id
1 'polypeptide(L)'
;VALKVEAYIMSGITSIIRQAGIKQSSFFKGEVRSMINTGLRNILMHEREQPEDTIPDMAYARYEEFVCKWGVHLIGWTEDSMCNPGNFKSTARLKRLYEALKDGSCHWECLTEDEWKKRKDAL
;
A
#
# COMPACT_ATOMS: atom_id res chain seq x y z
N VAL A 1 -31.89 -33.17 21.58
CA VAL A 1 -31.59 -31.74 21.87
C VAL A 1 -30.08 -31.57 21.98
N ALA A 2 -29.36 -31.62 20.85
CA ALA A 2 -27.90 -31.48 20.81
C ALA A 2 -27.48 -30.63 19.59
N LEU A 3 -28.12 -30.87 18.44
CA LEU A 3 -27.91 -30.14 17.18
C LEU A 3 -28.16 -28.62 17.25
N LYS A 4 -29.05 -28.13 18.13
CA LYS A 4 -29.33 -26.68 18.25
C LYS A 4 -28.24 -25.90 19.01
N VAL A 5 -27.47 -26.57 19.88
CA VAL A 5 -26.42 -25.93 20.68
C VAL A 5 -25.15 -25.75 19.84
N GLU A 6 -24.79 -26.74 19.03
CA GLU A 6 -23.62 -26.68 18.14
C GLU A 6 -23.75 -25.57 17.08
N ALA A 7 -24.95 -25.38 16.51
CA ALA A 7 -25.22 -24.31 15.56
C ALA A 7 -25.05 -22.90 16.16
N TYR A 8 -25.37 -22.73 17.45
CA TYR A 8 -25.23 -21.46 18.15
C TYR A 8 -23.76 -21.13 18.45
N ILE A 9 -22.99 -22.14 18.83
CA ILE A 9 -21.54 -22.02 19.08
C ILE A 9 -20.81 -21.71 17.76
N MET A 10 -21.13 -22.42 16.67
CA MET A 10 -20.51 -22.16 15.36
C MET A 10 -20.86 -20.78 14.79
N SER A 11 -22.09 -20.30 14.98
CA SER A 11 -22.51 -18.96 14.53
C SER A 11 -21.78 -17.84 15.30
N GLY A 12 -21.61 -18.01 16.62
CA GLY A 12 -20.88 -17.07 17.47
C GLY A 12 -19.38 -17.01 17.13
N ILE A 13 -18.73 -18.17 17.00
CA ILE A 13 -17.30 -18.27 16.68
C ILE A 13 -17.01 -17.67 15.30
N THR A 14 -17.85 -17.95 14.30
CA THR A 14 -17.69 -17.39 12.95
C THR A 14 -17.77 -15.86 12.95
N SER A 15 -18.67 -15.29 13.74
CA SER A 15 -18.81 -13.84 13.86
C SER A 15 -17.61 -13.17 14.54
N ILE A 16 -17.04 -13.80 15.56
CA ILE A 16 -15.83 -13.32 16.25
C ILE A 16 -14.60 -13.40 15.34
N ILE A 17 -14.42 -14.52 14.63
CA ILE A 17 -13.33 -14.69 13.65
C ILE A 17 -13.44 -13.64 12.54
N ARG A 18 -14.66 -13.40 12.03
CA ARG A 18 -14.90 -12.37 11.02
C ARG A 18 -14.58 -10.97 11.54
N GLN A 19 -14.98 -10.61 12.75
CA GLN A 19 -14.65 -9.31 13.36
C GLN A 19 -13.14 -9.15 13.57
N ALA A 20 -12.44 -10.18 14.05
CA ALA A 20 -11.00 -10.16 14.21
C ALA A 20 -10.28 -9.96 12.87
N GLY A 21 -10.72 -10.68 11.82
CA GLY A 21 -10.19 -10.52 10.46
C GLY A 21 -10.43 -9.13 9.86
N ILE A 22 -11.61 -8.53 10.11
CA ILE A 22 -11.90 -7.16 9.67
C ILE A 22 -10.98 -6.16 10.38
N LYS A 23 -10.83 -6.26 11.72
CA LYS A 23 -9.94 -5.38 12.50
C LYS A 23 -8.48 -5.48 12.03
N GLN A 24 -7.98 -6.70 11.78
CA GLN A 24 -6.66 -6.91 11.21
C GLN A 24 -6.52 -6.28 9.82
N SER A 25 -7.52 -6.45 8.94
CA SER A 25 -7.47 -5.87 7.60
C SER A 25 -7.43 -4.33 7.63
N SER A 26 -8.22 -3.69 8.49
CA SER A 26 -8.21 -2.23 8.65
C SER A 26 -6.88 -1.73 9.21
N PHE A 27 -6.31 -2.46 10.17
CA PHE A 27 -4.98 -2.16 10.72
C PHE A 27 -3.91 -2.17 9.64
N PHE A 28 -3.79 -3.28 8.88
CA PHE A 28 -2.80 -3.37 7.81
C PHE A 28 -3.02 -2.34 6.70
N LYS A 29 -4.28 -1.94 6.42
CA LYS A 29 -4.58 -0.91 5.42
C LYS A 29 -4.03 0.45 5.85
N GLY A 30 -4.20 0.78 7.14
CA GLY A 30 -3.66 1.99 7.74
C GLY A 30 -2.13 2.00 7.74
N GLU A 31 -1.52 0.92 8.23
CA GLU A 31 -0.06 0.79 8.33
C GLU A 31 0.62 0.86 6.96
N VAL A 32 0.15 0.08 5.97
CA VAL A 32 0.72 0.10 4.61
C VAL A 32 0.63 1.50 3.99
N ARG A 33 -0.52 2.18 4.13
CA ARG A 33 -0.68 3.54 3.62
C ARG A 33 0.27 4.51 4.32
N SER A 34 0.42 4.39 5.64
CA SER A 34 1.35 5.20 6.44
C SER A 34 2.79 4.99 5.96
N MET A 35 3.24 3.73 5.83
CA MET A 35 4.59 3.39 5.37
C MET A 35 4.87 3.94 3.97
N ILE A 36 3.94 3.78 3.03
CA ILE A 36 4.12 4.30 1.66
C ILE A 36 4.25 5.82 1.66
N ASN A 37 3.37 6.53 2.37
CA ASN A 37 3.39 7.99 2.40
C ASN A 37 4.61 8.54 3.16
N THR A 38 5.01 7.90 4.26
CA THR A 38 6.23 8.26 4.99
C THR A 38 7.47 8.04 4.14
N GLY A 39 7.58 6.89 3.46
CA GLY A 39 8.68 6.63 2.53
C GLY A 39 8.71 7.63 1.38
N LEU A 40 7.54 8.01 0.85
CA LEU A 40 7.41 9.02 -0.20
C LEU A 40 7.90 10.39 0.26
N ARG A 41 7.50 10.82 1.47
CA ARG A 41 7.96 12.08 2.05
C ARG A 41 9.46 12.08 2.22
N ASN A 42 10.00 11.02 2.82
CA ASN A 42 11.43 10.90 3.04
C ASN A 42 12.21 10.99 1.73
N ILE A 43 11.83 10.25 0.69
CA ILE A 43 12.57 10.29 -0.58
C ILE A 43 12.47 11.66 -1.27
N LEU A 44 11.30 12.31 -1.23
CA LEU A 44 11.13 13.62 -1.87
C LEU A 44 11.85 14.73 -1.11
N MET A 45 11.92 14.67 0.21
CA MET A 45 12.64 15.64 1.03
C MET A 45 14.16 15.47 0.88
N HIS A 46 14.66 14.23 0.89
CA HIS A 46 16.09 13.97 0.93
C HIS A 46 16.75 13.92 -0.46
N GLU A 47 16.11 13.31 -1.45
CA GLU A 47 16.71 13.09 -2.77
C GLU A 47 16.29 14.13 -3.81
N ARG A 48 15.10 14.73 -3.65
CA ARG A 48 14.55 15.74 -4.58
C ARG A 48 14.44 17.14 -3.97
N GLU A 49 14.92 17.30 -2.73
CA GLU A 49 14.94 18.56 -1.98
C GLU A 49 13.59 19.30 -1.99
N GLN A 50 12.49 18.55 -1.99
CA GLN A 50 11.15 19.12 -2.01
C GLN A 50 10.76 19.61 -0.60
N PRO A 51 10.16 20.81 -0.48
CA PRO A 51 9.62 21.28 0.79
C PRO A 51 8.46 20.40 1.25
N GLU A 52 8.35 20.16 2.56
CA GLU A 52 7.36 19.25 3.14
C GLU A 52 5.92 19.61 2.72
N ASP A 53 5.60 20.91 2.65
CA ASP A 53 4.28 21.42 2.30
C ASP A 53 3.85 21.13 0.85
N THR A 54 4.80 20.82 -0.05
CA THR A 54 4.47 20.53 -1.46
C THR A 54 4.32 19.04 -1.72
N ILE A 55 4.68 18.17 -0.76
CA ILE A 55 4.67 16.73 -0.95
C ILE A 55 3.23 16.20 -0.86
N PRO A 56 2.66 15.69 -1.97
CA PRO A 56 1.32 15.16 -1.96
C PRO A 56 1.28 13.76 -1.37
N ASP A 57 0.09 13.33 -0.98
CA ASP A 57 -0.17 11.92 -0.74
C ASP A 57 -0.10 11.11 -2.05
N MET A 58 0.21 9.82 -1.92
CA MET A 58 0.33 8.89 -3.04
C MET A 58 -0.94 8.81 -3.92
N ALA A 59 -0.80 9.10 -5.21
CA ALA A 59 -1.89 9.11 -6.19
C ALA A 59 -1.95 7.79 -6.99
N TYR A 60 -2.49 6.73 -6.39
CA TYR A 60 -2.56 5.39 -7.02
C TYR A 60 -3.27 5.33 -8.37
N ALA A 61 -4.36 6.09 -8.55
CA ALA A 61 -5.16 6.05 -9.79
C ALA A 61 -4.46 6.72 -10.99
N ARG A 62 -3.52 7.63 -10.71
CA ARG A 62 -2.74 8.38 -11.71
C ARG A 62 -1.26 8.18 -11.43
N TYR A 63 -0.89 6.92 -11.21
CA TYR A 63 0.45 6.58 -10.74
C TYR A 63 1.53 6.97 -11.75
N GLU A 64 1.33 6.72 -13.04
CA GLU A 64 2.32 7.12 -14.04
C GLU A 64 2.49 8.65 -14.13
N GLU A 65 1.40 9.43 -14.07
CA GLU A 65 1.48 10.90 -13.97
C GLU A 65 2.23 11.33 -12.70
N PHE A 66 2.00 10.64 -11.58
CA PHE A 66 2.67 10.89 -10.32
C PHE A 66 4.18 10.65 -10.43
N VAL A 67 4.58 9.51 -10.99
CA VAL A 67 5.98 9.15 -11.24
C VAL A 67 6.63 10.17 -12.18
N CYS A 68 5.94 10.58 -13.25
CA CYS A 68 6.43 11.59 -14.19
C CYS A 68 6.50 12.99 -13.59
N LYS A 69 5.68 13.32 -12.58
CA LYS A 69 5.73 14.61 -11.91
C LYS A 69 6.87 14.70 -10.90
N TRP A 70 7.06 13.65 -10.11
CA TRP A 70 7.95 13.66 -8.95
C TRP A 70 9.28 12.93 -9.18
N GLY A 71 9.40 12.17 -10.27
CA GLY A 71 10.62 11.44 -10.62
C GLY A 71 10.97 10.35 -9.60
N VAL A 72 9.98 9.81 -8.89
CA VAL A 72 10.13 8.72 -7.92
C VAL A 72 9.17 7.60 -8.24
N HIS A 73 9.61 6.37 -8.03
CA HIS A 73 8.89 5.15 -8.37
C HIS A 73 9.00 4.15 -7.22
N LEU A 74 7.99 3.30 -7.06
CA LEU A 74 7.88 2.32 -6.01
C LEU A 74 8.26 0.96 -6.60
N ILE A 75 9.45 0.48 -6.26
CA ILE A 75 9.98 -0.81 -6.69
C ILE A 75 9.39 -1.92 -5.82
N GLY A 76 9.24 -3.13 -6.39
CA GLY A 76 8.87 -4.32 -5.63
C GLY A 76 7.41 -4.40 -5.17
N TRP A 77 6.52 -3.69 -5.86
CA TRP A 77 5.08 -3.78 -5.61
C TRP A 77 4.58 -5.21 -5.82
N THR A 78 3.85 -5.75 -4.84
CA THR A 78 3.52 -7.18 -4.77
C THR A 78 2.28 -7.58 -5.57
N GLU A 79 1.65 -6.66 -6.29
CA GLU A 79 0.42 -6.89 -7.05
C GLU A 79 0.60 -6.54 -8.51
N ASP A 80 -0.15 -7.19 -9.40
CA ASP A 80 -0.05 -6.99 -10.85
C ASP A 80 -0.35 -5.56 -11.29
N SER A 81 -1.12 -4.82 -10.49
CA SER A 81 -1.51 -3.44 -10.79
C SER A 81 -1.32 -2.54 -9.57
N MET A 82 -0.82 -1.33 -9.81
CA MET A 82 -0.74 -0.28 -8.80
C MET A 82 -2.15 0.07 -8.33
N CYS A 83 -2.44 -0.18 -7.06
CA CYS A 83 -3.77 0.05 -6.52
C CYS A 83 -3.70 0.53 -5.08
N ASN A 84 -4.73 1.28 -4.66
CA ASN A 84 -4.82 1.77 -3.30
C ASN A 84 -4.93 0.57 -2.33
N PRO A 85 -4.09 0.47 -1.29
CA PRO A 85 -4.17 -0.55 -0.23
C PRO A 85 -5.58 -0.71 0.36
N GLY A 86 -6.35 0.37 0.42
CA GLY A 86 -7.75 0.37 0.85
C GLY A 86 -8.66 -0.55 0.03
N ASN A 87 -8.35 -0.74 -1.25
CA ASN A 87 -9.12 -1.55 -2.20
C ASN A 87 -8.75 -3.04 -2.17
N PHE A 88 -7.76 -3.44 -1.36
CA PHE A 88 -7.41 -4.85 -1.22
C PHE A 88 -8.58 -5.60 -0.59
N LYS A 89 -9.06 -6.62 -1.31
CA LYS A 89 -10.14 -7.52 -0.88
C LYS A 89 -9.63 -8.65 0.02
N SER A 90 -8.33 -8.94 -0.01
CA SER A 90 -7.71 -10.04 0.75
C SER A 90 -6.69 -9.52 1.75
N THR A 91 -6.87 -9.88 3.02
CA THR A 91 -5.92 -9.57 4.10
C THR A 91 -4.55 -10.23 3.86
N ALA A 92 -4.52 -11.42 3.24
CA ALA A 92 -3.26 -12.10 2.94
C ALA A 92 -2.41 -11.32 1.91
N ARG A 93 -3.04 -10.77 0.88
CA ARG A 93 -2.38 -9.90 -0.12
C ARG A 93 -1.79 -8.66 0.55
N LEU A 94 -2.57 -8.04 1.43
CA LEU A 94 -2.15 -6.85 2.17
C LEU A 94 -1.01 -7.14 3.15
N LYS A 95 -1.01 -8.31 3.82
CA LYS A 95 0.08 -8.74 4.70
C LYS A 95 1.38 -8.92 3.92
N ARG A 96 1.33 -9.52 2.71
CA ARG A 96 2.51 -9.65 1.84
C ARG A 96 3.08 -8.29 1.45
N LEU A 97 2.23 -7.33 1.09
CA LEU A 97 2.67 -5.97 0.80
C LEU A 97 3.29 -5.30 2.03
N TYR A 98 2.69 -5.48 3.20
CA TYR A 98 3.24 -4.98 4.46
C TYR A 98 4.61 -5.58 4.78
N GLU A 99 4.77 -6.89 4.61
CA GLU A 99 6.06 -7.58 4.80
C GLU A 99 7.09 -7.09 3.77
N ALA A 100 6.71 -6.93 2.49
CA ALA A 100 7.62 -6.39 1.47
C ALA A 100 8.09 -4.97 1.77
N LEU A 101 7.19 -4.09 2.26
CA LEU A 101 7.55 -2.73 2.69
C LEU A 101 8.45 -2.73 3.92
N LYS A 102 8.26 -3.69 4.83
CA LYS A 102 9.04 -3.81 6.06
C LYS A 102 10.44 -4.37 5.81
N ASP A 103 10.55 -5.37 4.94
CA ASP A 103 11.80 -6.04 4.59
C ASP A 103 12.61 -5.24 3.57
N GLY A 104 12.07 -4.13 3.06
CA GLY A 104 12.70 -3.28 2.06
C GLY A 104 12.63 -3.84 0.63
N SER A 105 11.96 -4.97 0.43
CA SER A 105 11.70 -5.49 -0.92
C SER A 105 10.79 -4.56 -1.73
N CYS A 106 9.90 -3.83 -1.04
CA CYS A 106 9.11 -2.75 -1.61
C CYS A 106 9.59 -1.42 -1.02
N HIS A 107 10.11 -0.52 -1.85
CA HIS A 107 10.62 0.78 -1.40
C HIS A 107 10.53 1.82 -2.52
N TRP A 108 10.66 3.09 -2.13
CA TRP A 108 10.73 4.18 -3.08
C TRP A 108 12.15 4.33 -3.62
N GLU A 109 12.25 4.57 -4.92
CA GLU A 109 13.51 4.80 -5.61
C GLU A 109 13.38 6.04 -6.52
N CYS A 110 14.46 6.81 -6.63
CA CYS A 110 14.54 7.93 -7.53
C CYS A 110 14.85 7.46 -8.94
N LEU A 111 14.05 7.89 -9.90
CA LEU A 111 14.38 7.71 -11.30
C LEU A 111 15.58 8.56 -11.68
N THR A 112 16.49 7.98 -12.46
CA THR A 112 17.54 8.73 -13.12
C THR A 112 16.93 9.76 -14.08
N GLU A 113 17.66 10.83 -14.42
CA GLU A 113 17.15 11.88 -15.32
C GLU A 113 16.77 11.32 -16.70
N ASP A 114 17.53 10.36 -17.21
CA ASP A 114 17.26 9.66 -18.47
C ASP A 114 15.97 8.84 -18.42
N GLU A 115 15.74 8.07 -17.36
CA GLU A 115 14.51 7.28 -17.19
C GLU A 115 13.30 8.17 -16.97
N TRP A 116 13.47 9.24 -16.18
CA TRP A 116 12.43 10.20 -15.92
C TRP A 116 11.99 10.91 -17.21
N LYS A 117 12.95 11.34 -18.03
CA LYS A 117 12.68 11.96 -19.33
C LYS A 117 11.99 11.00 -20.29
N LYS A 118 12.47 9.76 -20.41
CA LYS A 118 11.83 8.73 -21.24
C LYS A 118 10.38 8.47 -20.85
N ARG A 119 10.09 8.39 -19.55
CA ARG A 119 8.71 8.22 -19.06
C ARG A 119 7.84 9.44 -19.34
N LYS A 120 8.40 10.64 -19.23
CA LYS A 120 7.69 11.89 -19.52
C LYS A 120 7.40 12.07 -21.01
N ASP A 121 8.28 11.61 -21.90
CA ASP A 121 8.05 11.59 -23.36
C ASP A 121 7.03 10.52 -23.78
N ALA A 122 6.84 9.47 -22.97
CA ALA A 122 5.91 8.37 -23.27
C ALA A 122 4.49 8.58 -22.72
N LEU A 123 4.25 9.63 -21.93
CA LEU A 123 2.97 9.99 -21.31
C LEU A 123 2.23 11.05 -22.13
#